data_AF-A0A318HDI0-F1
#
_entry.id   AF-A0A318HDI0-F1
#
_cell.length_a   1.000
_cell.length_b   1.000
_cell.length_c   1.000
_cell.angle_alpha   90.00
_cell.angle_beta   90.00
_cell.angle_gamma   90.00
#
_symmetry.space_group_name_H-M   'P 1'
#
loop_
_entity.id
_entity.type
_entity.pdbx_description
1 polymer ?
#
loop_
_entity_poly.entity_id
_entity_poly.type
_entity_poly.pdbx_seq_one_letter_code
_entity_poly.pdbx_strand_id
1 'polypeptide(L)'
;MTATQLNALAFDQPELLSALDGLDDAALDEVSFGVIGFDAEGVVRRYNSTESRLAGLRPERVLGLQFFGVVSQCMNNYLVAQRFEDCLAQGEPLDAMLDYVLTLRMKPTKVKMRLLSHPAHDMRYICILR
;
A
#
# COMPACT_ATOMS: atom_id res chain seq x y z
N MET A 1 12.63 -10.21 -31.16
CA MET A 1 11.79 -11.19 -30.42
C MET A 1 11.06 -10.38 -29.36
N THR A 2 9.73 -10.43 -29.44
CA THR A 2 8.67 -9.88 -28.57
C THR A 2 9.06 -8.83 -27.51
N ALA A 3 8.63 -7.58 -27.76
CA ALA A 3 8.42 -6.59 -26.72
C ALA A 3 7.41 -7.17 -25.71
N THR A 4 7.83 -7.39 -24.47
CA THR A 4 6.94 -7.76 -23.38
C THR A 4 6.02 -6.58 -23.15
N GLN A 5 4.78 -6.70 -23.60
CA GLN A 5 3.71 -5.81 -23.21
C GLN A 5 3.55 -5.98 -21.70
N LEU A 6 4.00 -5.00 -20.92
CA LEU A 6 3.69 -4.95 -19.49
C LEU A 6 2.17 -4.88 -19.38
N ASN A 7 1.54 -5.99 -19.01
CA ASN A 7 0.15 -5.97 -18.62
C ASN A 7 0.06 -5.02 -17.42
N ALA A 8 -0.78 -3.99 -17.53
CA ALA A 8 -1.01 -3.07 -16.43
C ALA A 8 -1.52 -3.86 -15.22
N LEU A 9 -0.90 -3.65 -14.06
CA LEU A 9 -1.30 -4.29 -12.81
C LEU A 9 -2.73 -3.86 -12.46
N ALA A 10 -3.60 -4.82 -12.15
CA ALA A 10 -4.98 -4.55 -11.75
C ALA A 10 -5.14 -4.61 -10.23
N PHE A 11 -5.93 -3.68 -9.67
CA PHE A 11 -6.11 -3.55 -8.23
C PHE A 11 -6.69 -4.80 -7.56
N ASP A 12 -7.56 -5.52 -8.27
CA ASP A 12 -8.29 -6.70 -7.80
C ASP A 12 -7.69 -8.02 -8.28
N GLN A 13 -6.54 -8.01 -8.94
CA GLN A 13 -5.92 -9.24 -9.40
C GLN A 13 -5.52 -10.16 -8.23
N PRO A 14 -5.58 -11.48 -8.41
CA PRO A 14 -4.96 -12.43 -7.50
C PRO A 14 -3.45 -12.20 -7.37
N GLU A 15 -2.88 -12.61 -6.23
CA GLU A 15 -1.42 -12.58 -5.99
C GLU A 15 -0.78 -11.19 -6.17
N LEU A 16 -1.56 -10.12 -5.93
CA LEU A 16 -1.08 -8.75 -6.08
C LEU A 16 0.14 -8.45 -5.21
N LEU A 17 0.22 -9.02 -4.01
CA LEU A 17 1.39 -8.89 -3.13
C LEU A 17 2.69 -9.31 -3.83
N SER A 18 2.73 -10.54 -4.35
CA SER A 18 3.91 -11.07 -5.06
C SER A 18 4.24 -10.26 -6.32
N ALA A 19 3.21 -9.77 -7.00
CA ALA A 19 3.41 -8.94 -8.18
C ALA A 19 4.04 -7.58 -7.82
N LEU A 20 3.62 -6.95 -6.71
CA LEU A 20 4.19 -5.69 -6.22
C LEU A 20 5.64 -5.84 -5.75
N ASP A 21 5.98 -6.95 -5.10
CA ASP A 21 7.37 -7.25 -4.70
C ASP A 21 8.32 -7.41 -5.88
N GLY A 22 7.80 -7.85 -7.02
CA GLY A 22 8.57 -7.99 -8.27
C GLY A 22 8.81 -6.67 -9.01
N LEU A 23 8.17 -5.56 -8.60
CA LEU A 23 8.34 -4.26 -9.24
C LEU A 23 9.50 -3.48 -8.61
N ASP A 24 10.28 -2.82 -9.46
CA ASP A 24 11.11 -1.71 -9.02
C ASP A 24 10.27 -0.44 -8.82
N ASP A 25 10.86 0.59 -8.22
CA ASP A 25 10.14 1.84 -7.90
C ASP A 25 9.64 2.56 -9.18
N ALA A 26 10.35 2.42 -10.30
CA ALA A 26 9.95 3.04 -11.58
C ALA A 26 8.72 2.35 -12.18
N ALA A 27 8.66 1.02 -12.16
CA ALA A 27 7.48 0.27 -12.59
C ALA A 27 6.31 0.45 -11.62
N LEU A 28 6.59 0.59 -10.31
CA LEU A 28 5.59 0.90 -9.30
C LEU A 28 4.93 2.27 -9.53
N ASP A 29 5.70 3.24 -10.04
CA ASP A 29 5.20 4.57 -10.40
C ASP A 29 4.23 4.57 -11.58
N GLU A 30 4.27 3.54 -12.43
CA GLU A 30 3.33 3.35 -13.55
C GLU A 30 2.00 2.68 -13.12
N VAL A 31 1.91 2.19 -11.88
CA VAL A 31 0.69 1.55 -11.36
C VAL A 31 -0.44 2.56 -11.22
N SER A 32 -1.64 2.20 -11.71
CA SER A 32 -2.81 3.07 -11.84
C SER A 32 -3.56 3.36 -10.52
N PHE A 33 -3.13 2.75 -9.42
CA PHE A 33 -3.64 2.95 -8.07
C PHE A 33 -2.51 3.33 -7.10
N GLY A 34 -2.88 3.92 -5.97
CA GLY A 34 -1.92 4.31 -4.95
C GLY A 34 -1.33 3.09 -4.27
N VAL A 35 0.00 3.06 -4.08
CA VAL A 35 0.70 1.99 -3.37
C VAL A 35 1.62 2.58 -2.31
N ILE A 36 1.42 2.15 -1.07
CA ILE A 36 2.36 2.37 0.03
C ILE A 36 2.87 1.01 0.49
N GLY A 37 4.19 0.84 0.49
CA GLY A 37 4.85 -0.34 1.04
C GLY A 37 5.67 0.01 2.28
N PHE A 38 5.53 -0.79 3.33
CA PHE A 38 6.30 -0.66 4.57
C PHE A 38 6.86 -2.01 5.04
N ASP A 39 8.03 -1.97 5.66
CA ASP A 39 8.73 -3.16 6.15
C ASP A 39 8.14 -3.68 7.47
N ALA A 40 8.71 -4.75 8.02
CA ALA A 40 8.32 -5.33 9.32
C ALA A 40 8.38 -4.36 10.52
N GLU A 41 9.23 -3.33 10.46
CA GLU A 41 9.35 -2.30 11.50
C GLU A 41 8.31 -1.17 11.35
N GLY A 42 7.47 -1.23 10.31
CA GLY A 42 6.45 -0.21 10.03
C GLY A 42 7.00 1.01 9.32
N VAL A 43 8.23 0.95 8.81
CA VAL A 43 8.88 2.06 8.11
C VAL A 43 8.49 2.03 6.64
N VAL A 44 8.05 3.17 6.10
CA VAL A 44 7.69 3.27 4.68
C VAL A 44 8.95 3.13 3.81
N ARG A 45 8.93 2.15 2.91
CA ARG A 45 10.00 1.88 1.93
C ARG A 45 9.59 2.14 0.50
N ARG A 46 8.30 2.05 0.18
CA ARG A 46 7.76 2.24 -1.16
C ARG A 46 6.59 3.22 -1.11
N TYR A 47 6.55 4.15 -2.05
CA TYR A 47 5.49 5.15 -2.14
C TYR A 47 5.39 5.67 -3.58
N ASN A 48 4.36 5.27 -4.31
CA ASN A 48 4.32 5.49 -5.75
C ASN A 48 3.75 6.85 -6.19
N SER A 49 3.95 7.17 -7.46
CA SER A 49 3.54 8.43 -8.08
C SER A 49 2.02 8.65 -8.01
N THR A 50 1.23 7.58 -8.16
CA THR A 50 -0.23 7.66 -8.05
C THR A 50 -0.65 8.06 -6.65
N GLU A 51 -0.13 7.40 -5.61
CA GLU A 51 -0.44 7.75 -4.23
C GLU A 51 0.01 9.17 -3.90
N SER A 52 1.19 9.59 -4.35
CA SER A 52 1.67 10.96 -4.17
C SER A 52 0.68 11.99 -4.72
N ARG A 53 0.11 11.75 -5.90
CA ARG A 53 -0.93 12.60 -6.50
C ARG A 53 -2.25 12.54 -5.72
N LEU A 54 -2.66 11.35 -5.27
CA LEU A 54 -3.91 11.16 -4.53
C LEU A 54 -3.88 11.83 -3.16
N ALA A 55 -2.78 11.66 -2.43
CA ALA A 55 -2.61 12.16 -1.07
C ALA A 55 -2.06 13.60 -1.01
N GLY A 56 -1.46 14.10 -2.10
CA GLY A 56 -0.81 15.41 -2.14
C GLY A 56 0.47 15.49 -1.30
N LEU A 57 1.12 14.34 -1.04
CA LEU A 57 2.38 14.25 -0.30
C LEU A 57 3.49 13.77 -1.24
N ARG A 58 4.65 14.40 -1.18
CA ARG A 58 5.81 13.97 -1.96
C ARG A 58 6.56 12.82 -1.27
N PRO A 59 7.22 11.91 -2.01
CA PRO A 59 7.95 10.78 -1.43
C PRO A 59 8.96 11.19 -0.34
N GLU A 60 9.68 12.31 -0.52
CA GLU A 60 10.68 12.79 0.46
C GLU A 60 10.08 13.15 1.84
N ARG A 61 8.76 13.31 1.93
CA ARG A 61 8.05 13.59 3.19
C ARG A 61 7.54 12.33 3.88
N VAL A 62 7.71 11.17 3.27
CA VAL A 62 7.03 9.93 3.63
C VAL A 62 8.03 8.77 3.80
N LEU A 63 8.93 8.60 2.83
CA LEU A 63 9.93 7.51 2.85
C LEU A 63 10.82 7.60 4.09
N GLY A 64 11.07 6.45 4.72
CA GLY A 64 11.88 6.34 5.93
C GLY A 64 11.16 6.73 7.23
N LEU A 65 9.87 7.10 7.17
CA LEU A 65 9.06 7.41 8.36
C LEU A 65 8.18 6.24 8.78
N GLN A 66 7.77 6.25 10.05
CA GLN A 66 6.80 5.31 10.61
C GLN A 66 5.41 5.52 9.99
N PHE A 67 4.86 4.48 9.36
CA PHE A 67 3.63 4.61 8.58
C PHE A 67 2.42 4.98 9.44
N PHE A 68 2.04 4.15 10.41
CA PHE A 68 0.85 4.40 11.25
C PHE A 68 1.07 5.49 12.31
N GLY A 69 2.32 5.67 12.77
CA GLY A 69 2.65 6.67 13.79
C GLY A 69 2.75 8.10 13.26
N VAL A 70 3.24 8.26 12.02
CA VAL A 70 3.62 9.58 11.47
C VAL A 70 2.89 9.89 10.17
N VAL A 71 2.93 8.99 9.19
CA VAL A 71 2.45 9.27 7.83
C VAL A 71 0.93 9.22 7.75
N SER A 72 0.32 8.16 8.28
CA SER A 72 -1.10 7.84 8.10
C SER A 72 -1.79 7.50 9.42
N GLN A 73 -1.88 8.50 10.30
CA GLN A 73 -2.54 8.36 11.61
C GLN A 73 -4.04 8.04 11.49
N CYS A 74 -4.69 8.45 10.40
CA CYS A 74 -6.10 8.10 10.16
C CYS A 74 -6.30 6.61 9.87
N MET A 75 -5.24 5.86 9.52
CA MET A 75 -5.26 4.41 9.33
C MET A 75 -4.76 3.64 10.57
N ASN A 76 -4.35 4.35 11.63
CA ASN A 76 -3.95 3.74 12.89
C ASN A 76 -5.18 3.40 13.74
N ASN A 77 -5.92 2.38 13.32
CA ASN A 77 -7.12 1.88 14.01
C ASN A 77 -7.40 0.42 13.68
N TYR A 78 -8.48 -0.12 14.26
CA TYR A 78 -8.85 -1.54 14.15
C TYR A 78 -9.23 -2.01 12.74
N LEU A 79 -9.61 -1.10 11.84
CA LEU A 79 -9.98 -1.46 10.47
C LEU A 79 -8.75 -1.71 9.58
N VAL A 80 -7.59 -1.17 9.95
CA VAL A 80 -6.39 -1.19 9.11
C VAL A 80 -5.16 -1.65 9.89
N ALA A 81 -4.56 -0.80 10.75
CA ALA A 81 -3.33 -1.12 11.46
C ALA A 81 -3.43 -2.43 12.27
N GLN A 82 -4.50 -2.58 13.07
CA GLN A 82 -4.70 -3.79 13.88
C GLN A 82 -4.77 -5.05 13.03
N ARG A 83 -5.32 -4.99 11.81
CA ARG A 83 -5.38 -6.18 10.93
C ARG A 83 -4.01 -6.68 10.54
N PHE A 84 -3.07 -5.78 10.28
CA PHE A 84 -1.68 -6.17 10.03
C PHE A 84 -1.04 -6.78 11.27
N GLU A 85 -1.30 -6.22 12.45
CA GLU A 85 -0.76 -6.70 13.72
C GLU A 85 -1.30 -8.09 14.08
N ASP A 86 -2.61 -8.31 13.93
CA ASP A 86 -3.28 -9.56 14.23
C ASP A 86 -2.76 -10.68 13.31
N CYS A 87 -2.77 -10.45 11.99
CA CYS A 87 -2.26 -11.43 11.02
C CYS A 87 -0.77 -11.72 11.24
N LEU A 88 0.04 -10.71 11.59
CA LEU A 88 1.45 -10.93 11.94
C LEU A 88 1.61 -11.79 13.20
N ALA A 89 0.84 -11.50 14.25
CA ALA A 89 0.89 -12.25 15.50
C ALA A 89 0.44 -13.71 15.33
N GLN A 90 -0.48 -13.96 14.40
CA GLN A 90 -0.99 -15.29 14.08
C GLN A 90 -0.15 -16.03 13.02
N GLY A 91 0.75 -15.33 12.33
CA GLY A 91 1.49 -15.90 11.21
C GLY A 91 0.59 -16.19 10.00
N GLU A 92 -0.45 -15.39 9.80
CA GLU A 92 -1.44 -15.56 8.74
C GLU A 92 -1.27 -14.50 7.64
N PRO A 93 -1.63 -14.82 6.38
CA PRO A 93 -1.67 -13.82 5.33
C PRO A 93 -2.85 -12.85 5.52
N LEU A 94 -2.64 -11.60 5.13
CA LEU A 94 -3.67 -10.59 4.99
C LEU A 94 -3.85 -10.26 3.52
N ASP A 95 -5.04 -10.48 3.00
CA ASP A 95 -5.52 -9.91 1.73
C ASP A 95 -6.98 -9.50 1.91
N ALA A 96 -7.19 -8.22 2.21
CA ALA A 96 -8.51 -7.72 2.55
C ALA A 96 -8.82 -6.41 1.82
N MET A 97 -9.98 -6.36 1.17
CA MET A 97 -10.52 -5.14 0.59
C MET A 97 -11.59 -4.52 1.49
N LEU A 98 -11.59 -3.19 1.62
CA LEU A 98 -12.58 -2.46 2.37
C LEU A 98 -12.88 -1.08 1.76
N ASP A 99 -14.11 -0.62 1.95
CA ASP A 99 -14.46 0.79 1.74
C ASP A 99 -13.88 1.63 2.89
N TYR A 100 -13.23 2.73 2.56
CA TYR A 100 -12.57 3.58 3.54
C TYR A 100 -12.74 5.07 3.20
N VAL A 101 -12.54 5.95 4.20
CA VAL A 101 -12.56 7.40 4.01
C VAL A 101 -11.25 8.00 4.50
N LEU A 102 -10.48 8.56 3.57
CA LEU A 102 -9.25 9.28 3.86
C LEU A 102 -9.58 10.71 4.28
N THR A 103 -9.11 11.14 5.45
CA THR A 103 -9.43 12.45 6.03
C THR A 103 -8.21 13.27 6.45
N LEU A 104 -7.00 12.70 6.39
CA LEU A 104 -5.80 13.35 6.92
C LEU A 104 -5.31 14.46 5.97
N ARG A 105 -5.37 15.72 6.42
CA ARG A 105 -4.87 16.91 5.69
C ARG A 105 -5.46 17.10 4.28
N MET A 106 -6.61 16.49 4.01
CA MET A 106 -7.33 16.56 2.74
C MET A 106 -8.84 16.57 2.97
N LYS A 107 -9.62 16.84 1.92
CA LYS A 107 -11.08 16.65 1.96
C LYS A 107 -11.38 15.16 2.17
N PRO A 108 -12.37 14.79 3.01
CA PRO A 108 -12.81 13.42 3.16
C PRO A 108 -13.04 12.75 1.80
N THR A 109 -12.24 11.74 1.49
CA THR A 109 -12.22 11.08 0.18
C THR A 109 -12.53 9.60 0.36
N LYS A 110 -13.63 9.14 -0.24
CA LYS A 110 -13.98 7.71 -0.27
C LYS A 110 -13.03 6.98 -1.21
N VAL A 111 -12.56 5.83 -0.78
CA VAL A 111 -11.64 4.96 -1.53
C VAL A 111 -12.00 3.50 -1.29
N LYS A 112 -11.65 2.65 -2.25
CA LYS A 112 -11.41 1.22 -2.00
C LYS A 112 -9.97 1.07 -1.53
N MET A 113 -9.79 0.41 -0.40
CA MET A 113 -8.48 0.10 0.16
C MET A 113 -8.27 -1.41 0.11
N ARG A 114 -7.05 -1.86 -0.19
CA ARG A 114 -6.64 -3.26 -0.10
C ARG A 114 -5.41 -3.38 0.79
N LEU A 115 -5.48 -4.25 1.78
CA LEU A 115 -4.42 -4.52 2.74
C LEU A 115 -3.75 -5.84 2.35
N LEU A 116 -2.43 -5.84 2.21
CA LEU A 116 -1.66 -6.99 1.74
C LEU A 116 -0.46 -7.26 2.66
N SER A 117 -0.38 -8.44 3.23
CA SER A 117 0.83 -8.95 3.89
C SER A 117 0.87 -10.46 3.86
N HIS A 118 2.06 -11.06 3.86
CA HIS A 118 2.22 -12.50 3.99
C HIS A 118 3.51 -12.78 4.79
N PRO A 119 3.54 -13.78 5.70
CA PRO A 119 4.73 -14.08 6.51
C PRO A 119 6.00 -14.40 5.71
N ALA A 120 5.83 -14.85 4.48
CA ALA A 120 6.93 -15.15 3.55
C ALA A 120 7.45 -13.93 2.76
N HIS A 121 6.90 -12.73 2.99
CA HIS A 121 7.26 -11.50 2.29
C HIS A 121 7.71 -10.44 3.29
N ASP A 122 8.80 -9.74 2.98
CA ASP A 122 9.38 -8.71 3.87
C ASP A 122 8.54 -7.42 3.88
N MET A 123 7.79 -7.19 2.80
CA MET A 123 7.00 -6.00 2.59
C MET A 123 5.53 -6.23 2.87
N ARG A 124 4.90 -5.17 3.38
CA ARG A 124 3.45 -5.07 3.58
C ARG A 124 2.97 -3.88 2.78
N TYR A 125 1.78 -3.99 2.17
CA TYR A 125 1.25 -2.95 1.31
C TYR A 125 -0.16 -2.51 1.69
N ILE A 126 -0.40 -1.22 1.52
CA ILE A 126 -1.74 -0.66 1.37
C ILE A 126 -1.87 -0.15 -0.06
N CYS A 127 -2.89 -0.65 -0.75
CA CYS A 127 -3.27 -0.18 -2.07
C CYS A 127 -4.54 0.68 -1.98
N ILE A 128 -4.60 1.78 -2.73
CA ILE A 128 -5.68 2.77 -2.68
C ILE A 128 -6.22 3.02 -4.08
N LEU A 129 -7.51 2.71 -4.28
CA LEU A 129 -8.25 2.95 -5.52
C LEU A 129 -9.39 3.94 -5.25
N ARG A 130 -9.55 4.94 -6.12
CA ARG A 130 -10.62 5.95 -6.04
C ARG A 130 -11.82 5.60 -6.89
#